data_AF-A0A527W595-F1
#
_entry.id   AF-A0A527W595-F1
#
_cell.length_a   1.000
_cell.length_b   1.000
_cell.length_c   1.000
_cell.angle_alpha   90.00
_cell.angle_beta   90.00
_cell.angle_gamma   90.00
#
_symmetry.space_group_name_H-M   'P 1'
#
loop_
_entity.id
_entity.type
_entity.pdbx_description
1 polymer ?
#
loop_
_entity_poly.entity_id
_entity_poly.type
_entity_poly.pdbx_seq_one_letter_code
_entity_poly.pdbx_strand_id
1 'polypeptide(L)'
;DWTAALLAIEEGLAVMPDSFHFRQIHADLLLHKLRDIKTGLPLMRQLVEDAIDKKFEAVSWMVMALNQLFDPTIDNSHLPHDDRFAMGNELSEQILELNPPQGDGPLKFHWYIPVAQYYYESGHKDRAVELIEVAIKSLDHQEPMPDHTKQHYLTPLLQALANYTGEPACHADICVAPQNKAFETQNAVTS
;
A
#
# COMPACT_ATOMS: atom_id res chain seq x y z
N ASP A 1 -0.45 -16.97 -18.63
CA ASP A 1 0.35 -18.08 -18.10
C ASP A 1 1.29 -17.48 -17.05
N TRP A 2 1.02 -17.73 -15.77
CA TRP A 2 1.79 -17.12 -14.66
C TRP A 2 3.15 -17.79 -14.46
N THR A 3 3.28 -19.06 -14.82
CA THR A 3 4.56 -19.78 -14.74
C THR A 3 5.52 -19.26 -15.81
N ALA A 4 5.04 -19.02 -17.03
CA ALA A 4 5.85 -18.39 -18.06
C ALA A 4 6.29 -16.97 -17.67
N ALA A 5 5.41 -16.20 -17.01
CA ALA A 5 5.76 -14.88 -16.50
C ALA A 5 6.82 -14.93 -15.40
N LEU A 6 6.74 -15.91 -14.48
CA LEU A 6 7.76 -16.13 -13.45
C LEU A 6 9.12 -16.41 -14.07
N LEU A 7 9.20 -17.34 -15.03
CA LEU A 7 10.44 -17.66 -15.74
C LEU A 7 11.05 -16.44 -16.43
N ALA A 8 10.24 -15.64 -17.12
CA ALA A 8 10.72 -14.43 -17.78
C ALA A 8 11.28 -13.39 -16.78
N ILE A 9 10.69 -13.29 -15.59
CA ILE A 9 11.18 -12.41 -14.53
C ILE A 9 12.45 -12.95 -13.89
N GLU A 10 12.56 -14.26 -13.68
CA GLU A 10 13.78 -14.91 -13.20
C GLU A 10 14.95 -14.74 -14.18
N GLU A 11 14.70 -14.89 -15.48
CA GLU A 11 15.67 -14.59 -16.55
C GLU A 11 16.09 -13.11 -16.54
N GLY A 12 15.12 -12.20 -16.38
CA GLY A 12 15.38 -10.77 -16.26
C GLY A 12 16.24 -10.41 -15.04
N LEU A 13 15.98 -11.05 -13.90
CA LEU A 13 16.75 -10.89 -12.67
C LEU A 13 18.16 -11.50 -12.76
N ALA A 14 18.34 -12.57 -13.53
CA ALA A 14 19.67 -13.12 -13.79
C ALA A 14 20.58 -12.10 -14.54
N VAL A 15 19.99 -11.25 -15.38
CA VAL A 15 20.70 -10.18 -16.10
C VAL A 15 20.80 -8.89 -15.28
N MET A 16 19.73 -8.54 -14.56
CA MET A 16 19.62 -7.29 -13.79
C MET A 16 19.18 -7.58 -12.35
N PRO A 17 20.07 -8.14 -11.52
CA PRO A 17 19.71 -8.60 -10.19
C PRO A 17 19.21 -7.46 -9.30
N ASP A 18 19.71 -6.24 -9.48
CA ASP A 18 19.37 -5.08 -8.63
C ASP A 18 18.16 -4.29 -9.13
N SER A 19 17.47 -4.77 -10.18
CA SER A 19 16.24 -4.16 -10.67
C SER A 19 15.12 -4.32 -9.65
N PHE A 20 14.83 -3.26 -8.89
CA PHE A 20 13.75 -3.25 -7.92
C PHE A 20 12.40 -3.61 -8.56
N HIS A 21 12.14 -3.10 -9.77
CA HIS A 21 10.89 -3.39 -10.47
C HIS A 21 10.74 -4.89 -10.77
N PHE A 22 11.81 -5.55 -11.19
CA PHE A 22 11.77 -7.00 -11.40
C PHE A 22 11.63 -7.77 -10.09
N ARG A 23 12.31 -7.36 -9.01
CA ARG A 23 12.15 -7.98 -7.69
C ARG A 23 10.72 -7.81 -7.16
N GLN A 24 10.11 -6.65 -7.36
CA GLN A 24 8.72 -6.39 -6.99
C GLN A 24 7.75 -7.27 -7.79
N ILE A 25 7.90 -7.35 -9.12
CA ILE A 25 7.05 -8.25 -9.93
C ILE A 25 7.27 -9.71 -9.53
N HIS A 26 8.50 -10.10 -9.22
CA HIS A 26 8.82 -11.44 -8.75
C HIS A 26 8.05 -11.77 -7.46
N ALA A 27 8.05 -10.84 -6.49
CA ALA A 27 7.27 -10.97 -5.27
C ALA A 27 5.75 -11.02 -5.57
N ASP A 28 5.21 -10.16 -6.44
CA ASP A 28 3.78 -10.16 -6.81
C ASP A 28 3.34 -11.50 -7.42
N LEU A 29 4.14 -12.02 -8.36
CA LEU A 29 3.86 -13.28 -9.04
C LEU A 29 3.81 -14.43 -8.05
N LEU A 30 4.80 -14.54 -7.16
CA LEU A 30 4.86 -15.61 -6.18
C LEU A 30 3.79 -15.47 -5.10
N LEU A 31 3.64 -14.29 -4.52
CA LEU A 31 2.69 -14.06 -3.44
C LEU A 31 1.25 -14.12 -3.92
N HIS A 32 0.88 -13.37 -4.96
CA HIS A 32 -0.52 -13.16 -5.31
C HIS A 32 -1.02 -14.01 -6.47
N LYS A 33 -0.19 -14.24 -7.50
CA LYS A 33 -0.65 -14.98 -8.71
C LYS A 33 -0.52 -16.49 -8.56
N LEU A 34 0.64 -16.96 -8.11
CA LEU A 34 0.95 -18.38 -7.94
C LEU A 34 0.65 -18.87 -6.53
N ARG A 35 0.54 -17.96 -5.54
CA ARG A 35 0.36 -18.26 -4.12
C ARG A 35 1.41 -19.21 -3.55
N ASP A 36 2.63 -19.13 -4.09
CA ASP A 36 3.81 -19.79 -3.52
C ASP A 36 4.36 -18.95 -2.37
N ILE A 37 3.65 -19.01 -1.22
CA ILE A 37 4.04 -18.28 0.00
C ILE A 37 5.42 -18.69 0.49
N LYS A 38 5.79 -19.97 0.31
CA LYS A 38 7.07 -20.50 0.79
C LYS A 38 8.24 -19.80 0.12
N THR A 39 8.14 -19.51 -1.17
CA THR A 39 9.18 -18.81 -1.93
C THR A 39 8.99 -17.29 -1.92
N GLY A 40 7.74 -16.83 -2.02
CA GLY A 40 7.42 -15.41 -2.14
C GLY A 40 7.65 -14.61 -0.84
N LEU A 41 7.37 -15.19 0.33
CA LEU A 41 7.46 -14.44 1.59
C LEU A 41 8.91 -14.05 1.96
N PRO A 42 9.92 -14.94 1.85
CA PRO A 42 11.31 -14.54 2.04
C PRO A 42 11.78 -13.46 1.06
N LEU A 43 11.34 -13.53 -0.20
CA LEU A 43 11.66 -12.51 -1.21
C LEU A 43 11.02 -11.17 -0.86
N MET A 44 9.79 -11.17 -0.38
CA MET A 44 9.11 -9.97 0.09
C MET A 44 9.83 -9.36 1.30
N ARG A 45 10.27 -10.17 2.25
CA ARG A 45 11.08 -9.71 3.38
C ARG A 45 12.37 -9.02 2.92
N GLN A 46 13.10 -9.66 2.00
CA GLN A 46 14.31 -9.06 1.44
C GLN A 46 14.03 -7.75 0.70
N LEU A 47 12.91 -7.67 -0.03
CA LEU A 47 12.47 -6.44 -0.70
C LEU A 47 12.23 -5.29 0.30
N VAL A 48 11.63 -5.60 1.47
CA VAL A 48 11.44 -4.64 2.56
C VAL A 48 12.78 -4.15 3.11
N GLU A 49 13.68 -5.07 3.43
CA GLU A 49 15.01 -4.75 3.95
C GLU A 49 15.80 -3.86 2.98
N ASP A 50 15.82 -4.22 1.68
CA ASP A 50 16.49 -3.45 0.63
C ASP A 50 15.89 -2.04 0.45
N ALA A 51 14.56 -1.91 0.57
CA ALA A 51 13.88 -0.63 0.46
C ALA A 51 14.19 0.30 1.64
N ILE A 52 14.27 -0.26 2.86
CA ILE A 52 14.61 0.48 4.07
C ILE A 52 16.08 0.91 4.06
N ASP A 53 17.00 0.02 3.66
CA ASP A 53 18.45 0.32 3.65
C ASP A 53 18.78 1.52 2.75
N LYS A 54 18.07 1.68 1.64
CA LYS A 54 18.24 2.81 0.69
C LYS A 54 17.54 4.11 1.12
N LYS A 55 16.79 4.10 2.24
CA LYS A 55 16.16 5.27 2.86
C LYS A 55 15.40 6.16 1.85
N PHE A 56 15.68 7.47 1.85
CA PHE A 56 14.95 8.46 1.06
C PHE A 56 15.00 8.18 -0.45
N GLU A 57 16.13 7.64 -0.96
CA GLU A 57 16.30 7.32 -2.38
C GLU A 57 15.32 6.26 -2.87
N ALA A 58 14.75 5.47 -1.95
CA ALA A 58 13.88 4.34 -2.22
C ALA A 58 12.53 4.45 -1.49
N VAL A 59 12.03 5.64 -1.14
CA VAL A 59 10.70 5.74 -0.49
C VAL A 59 9.60 5.21 -1.40
N SER A 60 9.71 5.42 -2.72
CA SER A 60 8.81 4.79 -3.68
C SER A 60 8.83 3.27 -3.57
N TRP A 61 9.96 2.67 -3.24
CA TRP A 61 10.11 1.22 -3.07
C TRP A 61 9.44 0.75 -1.79
N MET A 62 9.57 1.49 -0.69
CA MET A 62 8.85 1.21 0.56
C MET A 62 7.34 1.27 0.34
N VAL A 63 6.85 2.29 -0.37
CA VAL A 63 5.42 2.43 -0.73
C VAL A 63 4.96 1.27 -1.61
N MET A 64 5.75 0.87 -2.60
CA MET A 64 5.44 -0.26 -3.49
C MET A 64 5.40 -1.59 -2.72
N ALA A 65 6.34 -1.81 -1.79
CA ALA A 65 6.37 -2.98 -0.93
C ALA A 65 5.15 -3.02 0.01
N LEU A 66 4.79 -1.89 0.61
CA LEU A 66 3.58 -1.74 1.41
C LEU A 66 2.31 -2.05 0.60
N ASN A 67 2.24 -1.65 -0.67
CA ASN A 67 1.11 -1.99 -1.55
C ASN A 67 1.00 -3.50 -1.81
N GLN A 68 2.11 -4.24 -1.97
CA GLN A 68 2.05 -5.71 -2.08
C GLN A 68 1.43 -6.34 -0.83
N LEU A 69 1.58 -5.70 0.32
CA LEU A 69 1.09 -6.23 1.59
C LEU A 69 -0.32 -5.73 1.91
N PHE A 70 -0.66 -4.49 1.59
CA PHE A 70 -1.86 -3.84 2.11
C PHE A 70 -2.76 -3.22 1.06
N ASP A 71 -2.44 -3.25 -0.24
CA ASP A 71 -3.34 -2.67 -1.24
C ASP A 71 -4.74 -3.33 -1.14
N PRO A 72 -5.80 -2.54 -0.83
CA PRO A 72 -7.13 -3.09 -0.61
C PRO A 72 -7.74 -3.67 -1.89
N THR A 73 -7.19 -3.41 -3.07
CA THR A 73 -7.63 -4.00 -4.34
C THR A 73 -7.07 -5.40 -4.59
N ILE A 74 -6.07 -5.81 -3.80
CA ILE A 74 -5.44 -7.12 -3.87
C ILE A 74 -6.01 -8.01 -2.76
N ASP A 75 -6.36 -9.25 -3.10
CA ASP A 75 -6.67 -10.27 -2.08
C ASP A 75 -5.38 -10.61 -1.33
N ASN A 76 -5.29 -10.16 -0.08
CA ASN A 76 -4.15 -10.39 0.82
C ASN A 76 -4.49 -11.40 1.94
N SER A 77 -5.68 -12.01 1.91
CA SER A 77 -6.17 -12.88 2.98
C SER A 77 -5.37 -14.19 3.11
N HIS A 78 -4.64 -14.57 2.07
CA HIS A 78 -3.81 -15.77 2.03
C HIS A 78 -2.38 -15.54 2.53
N LEU A 79 -1.98 -14.29 2.79
CA LEU A 79 -0.67 -13.97 3.34
C LEU A 79 -0.62 -14.32 4.84
N PRO A 80 0.50 -14.86 5.36
CA PRO A 80 0.66 -15.06 6.81
C PRO A 80 0.53 -13.74 7.56
N HIS A 81 -0.42 -13.69 8.51
CA HIS A 81 -0.81 -12.48 9.21
C HIS A 81 0.41 -11.82 9.90
N ASP A 82 1.12 -12.55 10.75
CA ASP A 82 2.16 -11.96 11.59
C ASP A 82 3.33 -11.39 10.77
N ASP A 83 3.78 -12.10 9.74
CA ASP A 83 4.82 -11.62 8.84
C ASP A 83 4.40 -10.38 8.05
N ARG A 84 3.16 -10.40 7.52
CA ARG A 84 2.57 -9.29 6.76
C ARG A 84 2.52 -8.02 7.62
N PHE A 85 2.02 -8.13 8.84
CA PHE A 85 1.89 -6.99 9.76
C PHE A 85 3.25 -6.52 10.31
N ALA A 86 4.20 -7.43 10.56
CA ALA A 86 5.56 -7.04 10.93
C ALA A 86 6.24 -6.20 9.84
N MET A 87 6.20 -6.64 8.57
CA MET A 87 6.70 -5.84 7.44
C MET A 87 5.97 -4.51 7.29
N GLY A 88 4.64 -4.53 7.44
CA GLY A 88 3.80 -3.33 7.39
C GLY A 88 4.21 -2.29 8.43
N ASN A 89 4.51 -2.74 9.65
CA ASN A 89 4.97 -1.86 10.73
C ASN A 89 6.32 -1.24 10.39
N GLU A 90 7.31 -2.06 10.03
CA GLU A 90 8.66 -1.61 9.69
C GLU A 90 8.64 -0.54 8.59
N LEU A 91 7.94 -0.81 7.48
CA LEU A 91 7.83 0.15 6.37
C LEU A 91 7.08 1.43 6.77
N SER A 92 6.00 1.29 7.53
CA SER A 92 5.18 2.44 7.96
C SER A 92 5.95 3.36 8.89
N GLU A 93 6.70 2.82 9.86
CA GLU A 93 7.55 3.60 10.76
C GLU A 93 8.62 4.37 9.99
N GLN A 94 9.31 3.70 9.05
CA GLN A 94 10.35 4.33 8.23
C GLN A 94 9.80 5.46 7.35
N ILE A 95 8.64 5.26 6.70
CA ILE A 95 8.01 6.31 5.89
C ILE A 95 7.61 7.51 6.76
N LEU A 96 7.06 7.27 7.95
CA LEU A 96 6.63 8.34 8.85
C LEU A 96 7.80 9.08 9.51
N GLU A 97 8.92 8.40 9.74
CA GLU A 97 10.16 9.05 10.20
C GLU A 97 10.72 9.99 9.12
N LEU A 98 10.76 9.53 7.87
CA LEU A 98 11.27 10.31 6.73
C LEU A 98 10.36 11.47 6.33
N ASN A 99 9.04 11.29 6.45
CA ASN A 99 8.04 12.28 6.09
C ASN A 99 6.97 12.37 7.17
N PRO A 100 7.24 13.10 8.27
CA PRO A 100 6.33 13.17 9.40
C PRO A 100 5.04 13.94 9.04
N PRO A 101 3.88 13.58 9.64
CA PRO A 101 2.60 14.23 9.33
C PRO A 101 2.60 15.74 9.55
N GLN A 102 3.37 16.23 10.52
CA GLN A 102 3.46 17.64 10.89
C GLN A 102 4.45 18.47 10.03
N GLY A 103 5.26 17.83 9.19
CA GLY A 103 6.22 18.53 8.31
C GLY A 103 5.62 18.92 6.96
N ASP A 104 6.35 19.69 6.16
CA ASP A 104 5.96 20.03 4.78
C ASP A 104 6.56 19.06 3.75
N GLY A 105 6.83 17.82 4.16
CA GLY A 105 7.49 16.83 3.33
C GLY A 105 6.69 16.49 2.06
N PRO A 106 7.36 16.13 0.96
CA PRO A 106 6.73 16.01 -0.35
C PRO A 106 5.80 14.79 -0.44
N LEU A 107 4.86 14.83 -1.39
CA LEU A 107 4.11 13.65 -1.89
C LEU A 107 3.37 12.81 -0.82
N LYS A 108 2.95 13.41 0.30
CA LYS A 108 2.17 12.69 1.35
C LYS A 108 0.92 12.01 0.80
N PHE A 109 0.24 12.63 -0.16
CA PHE A 109 -0.90 12.07 -0.88
C PHE A 109 -0.63 10.73 -1.56
N HIS A 110 0.62 10.44 -1.92
CA HIS A 110 1.01 9.18 -2.52
C HIS A 110 1.47 8.17 -1.46
N TRP A 111 2.27 8.62 -0.49
CA TRP A 111 2.93 7.72 0.45
C TRP A 111 2.00 7.23 1.56
N TYR A 112 1.05 8.06 2.00
CA TYR A 112 0.25 7.74 3.18
C TYR A 112 -0.94 6.81 2.90
N ILE A 113 -1.34 6.58 1.64
CA ILE A 113 -2.45 5.67 1.32
C ILE A 113 -2.18 4.26 1.89
N PRO A 114 -1.09 3.57 1.53
CA PRO A 114 -0.88 2.23 2.05
C PRO A 114 -0.44 2.20 3.52
N VAL A 115 0.21 3.27 4.01
CA VAL A 115 0.52 3.42 5.45
C VAL A 115 -0.77 3.48 6.27
N ALA A 116 -1.75 4.28 5.83
CA ALA A 116 -3.04 4.38 6.49
C ALA A 116 -3.81 3.07 6.42
N GLN A 117 -3.72 2.33 5.31
CA GLN A 117 -4.33 1.01 5.18
C GLN A 117 -3.74 -0.01 6.17
N TYR A 118 -2.42 0.00 6.37
CA TYR A 118 -1.78 -0.77 7.45
C TYR A 118 -2.33 -0.39 8.83
N TYR A 119 -2.42 0.90 9.16
CA TYR A 119 -2.98 1.35 10.44
C TYR A 119 -4.45 0.97 10.61
N TYR A 120 -5.24 1.04 9.54
CA TYR A 120 -6.64 0.66 9.56
C TYR A 120 -6.82 -0.84 9.84
N GLU A 121 -6.10 -1.69 9.10
CA GLU A 121 -6.17 -3.14 9.28
C GLU A 121 -5.57 -3.62 10.60
N SER A 122 -4.60 -2.88 11.16
CA SER A 122 -4.02 -3.17 12.49
C SER A 122 -4.88 -2.67 13.65
N GLY A 123 -6.05 -2.07 13.37
CA GLY A 123 -7.00 -1.60 14.38
C GLY A 123 -6.78 -0.16 14.86
N HIS A 124 -5.77 0.54 14.35
CA HIS A 124 -5.47 1.94 14.68
C HIS A 124 -6.23 2.92 13.77
N LYS A 125 -7.56 2.83 13.79
CA LYS A 125 -8.44 3.57 12.87
C LYS A 125 -8.24 5.09 12.92
N ASP A 126 -8.12 5.67 14.11
CA ASP A 126 -7.93 7.12 14.27
C ASP A 126 -6.65 7.60 13.57
N ARG A 127 -5.58 6.80 13.67
CA ARG A 127 -4.31 7.08 13.01
C ARG A 127 -4.43 6.96 11.49
N ALA A 128 -5.14 5.95 11.00
CA ALA A 128 -5.40 5.81 9.57
C ALA A 128 -6.16 7.02 9.00
N VAL A 129 -7.21 7.47 9.70
CA VAL A 129 -8.00 8.66 9.32
C VAL A 129 -7.12 9.91 9.30
N GLU A 130 -6.35 10.16 10.36
CA GLU A 130 -5.43 11.31 10.45
C GLU A 130 -4.48 11.36 9.24
N LEU A 131 -3.86 10.23 8.88
CA LEU A 131 -2.92 10.15 7.77
C LEU A 131 -3.61 10.45 6.42
N ILE A 132 -4.82 9.94 6.19
CA ILE A 132 -5.57 10.24 4.98
C ILE A 132 -5.95 11.73 4.91
N GLU A 133 -6.39 12.33 6.02
CA GLU A 133 -6.69 13.76 6.05
C GLU A 133 -5.47 14.63 5.76
N VAL A 134 -4.31 14.28 6.32
CA VAL A 134 -3.04 14.96 6.04
C VAL A 134 -2.65 14.82 4.57
N ALA A 135 -2.83 13.63 4.00
CA ALA A 135 -2.60 13.36 2.59
C ALA A 135 -3.51 14.20 1.67
N ILE A 136 -4.81 14.28 1.98
CA ILE A 136 -5.76 15.12 1.24
C ILE A 136 -5.32 16.59 1.28
N LYS A 137 -5.02 17.12 2.48
CA LYS A 137 -4.56 18.51 2.64
C LYS A 137 -3.27 18.80 1.85
N SER A 138 -2.37 17.82 1.76
CA SER A 138 -1.12 17.99 1.00
C SER A 138 -1.34 18.20 -0.51
N LEU A 139 -2.48 17.75 -1.07
CA LEU A 139 -2.84 17.98 -2.48
C LEU A 139 -3.22 19.43 -2.78
N ASP A 140 -3.63 20.21 -1.77
CA ASP A 140 -4.00 21.61 -1.95
C ASP A 140 -2.78 22.54 -1.99
N HIS A 141 -1.66 22.09 -1.42
CA HIS A 141 -0.44 22.87 -1.27
C HIS A 141 0.59 22.58 -2.38
N GLN A 142 0.26 21.72 -3.35
CA GLN A 142 1.12 21.47 -4.50
C GLN A 142 0.97 22.54 -5.59
N GLU A 143 2.08 23.20 -5.94
CA GLU A 143 2.25 24.05 -7.13
C GLU A 143 1.86 23.31 -8.43
N PRO A 144 1.49 24.03 -9.51
CA PRO A 144 0.29 23.70 -10.29
C PRO A 144 0.34 22.30 -10.88
N MET A 145 -0.42 21.40 -10.26
CA MET A 145 -0.72 20.07 -10.77
C MET A 145 -1.99 20.14 -11.64
N PRO A 146 -1.99 19.52 -12.84
CA PRO A 146 -3.19 19.45 -13.67
C PRO A 146 -4.38 18.82 -12.92
N ASP A 147 -5.59 19.35 -13.13
CA ASP A 147 -6.79 18.90 -12.41
C ASP A 147 -7.02 17.38 -12.51
N HIS A 148 -6.83 16.80 -13.69
CA HIS A 148 -6.98 15.34 -13.89
C HIS A 148 -5.98 14.53 -13.05
N THR A 149 -4.75 15.02 -12.88
CA THR A 149 -3.75 14.41 -12.02
C THR A 149 -4.12 14.56 -10.55
N LYS A 150 -4.62 15.72 -10.14
CA LYS A 150 -5.13 15.93 -8.77
C LYS A 150 -6.28 14.98 -8.45
N GLN A 151 -7.23 14.82 -9.37
CA GLN A 151 -8.37 13.90 -9.25
C GLN A 151 -7.94 12.43 -9.14
N HIS A 152 -6.91 12.03 -9.89
CA HIS A 152 -6.35 10.68 -9.85
C HIS A 152 -5.86 10.29 -8.44
N TYR A 153 -5.23 11.22 -7.72
CA TYR A 153 -4.78 10.98 -6.34
C TYR A 153 -5.87 11.24 -5.29
N LEU A 154 -6.74 12.23 -5.51
CA LEU A 154 -7.78 12.61 -4.56
C LEU A 154 -8.85 11.53 -4.40
N THR A 155 -9.24 10.87 -5.49
CA THR A 155 -10.34 9.89 -5.47
C THR A 155 -10.03 8.68 -4.57
N PRO A 156 -8.86 8.01 -4.67
CA PRO A 156 -8.49 6.94 -3.74
C PRO A 156 -8.41 7.38 -2.28
N LEU A 157 -7.92 8.60 -2.01
CA LEU A 157 -7.85 9.15 -0.65
C LEU A 157 -9.23 9.35 -0.04
N LEU A 158 -10.15 9.98 -0.79
CA LEU A 158 -11.53 10.13 -0.34
C LEU A 158 -12.20 8.78 -0.13
N GLN A 159 -11.92 7.80 -1.01
CA GLN A 159 -12.50 6.47 -0.87
C GLN A 159 -11.99 5.76 0.39
N ALA A 160 -10.69 5.88 0.69
CA ALA A 160 -10.11 5.38 1.93
C ALA A 160 -10.74 6.07 3.15
N LEU A 161 -10.83 7.40 3.15
CA LEU A 161 -11.45 8.16 4.24
C LEU A 161 -12.88 7.71 4.49
N ALA A 162 -13.69 7.62 3.44
CA ALA A 162 -15.09 7.20 3.56
C ALA A 162 -15.21 5.77 4.10
N ASN A 163 -14.36 4.85 3.63
CA ASN A 163 -14.34 3.47 4.13
C ASN A 163 -13.91 3.37 5.59
N TYR A 164 -12.98 4.23 6.03
CA TYR A 164 -12.46 4.19 7.40
C TYR A 164 -13.45 4.78 8.40
N THR A 165 -14.13 5.87 8.04
CA THR A 165 -15.11 6.54 8.89
C THR A 165 -16.50 5.91 8.82
N GLY A 166 -16.82 5.22 7.72
CA GLY A 166 -18.17 4.73 7.43
C GLY A 166 -19.12 5.83 6.94
N GLU A 167 -18.61 7.03 6.68
CA GLU A 167 -19.38 8.21 6.27
C GLU A 167 -18.93 8.71 4.90
N PRO A 168 -19.79 9.39 4.11
CA PRO A 168 -19.35 10.03 2.89
C PRO A 168 -18.19 11.00 3.12
N ALA A 169 -17.17 10.95 2.27
CA ALA A 169 -16.02 11.84 2.32
C ALA A 169 -16.04 12.78 1.12
N CYS A 170 -15.85 14.08 1.37
CA CYS A 170 -15.83 15.11 0.35
C CYS A 170 -14.60 16.00 0.51
N HIS A 171 -14.03 16.44 -0.61
CA HIS A 171 -13.02 17.50 -0.66
C HIS A 171 -13.13 18.26 -1.97
N ALA A 172 -13.15 19.58 -1.90
CA ALA A 172 -13.57 20.45 -3.01
C ALA A 172 -14.92 19.98 -3.60
N ASP A 173 -14.99 19.77 -4.92
CA ASP A 173 -16.21 19.38 -5.63
C ASP A 173 -16.38 17.86 -5.80
N ILE A 174 -15.56 17.05 -5.12
CA ILE A 174 -15.58 15.58 -5.24
C ILE A 174 -16.05 14.99 -3.93
N CYS A 175 -17.04 14.11 -4.02
CA CYS A 175 -17.56 13.33 -2.91
C CYS A 175 -17.62 11.86 -3.28
N VAL A 176 -17.31 10.98 -2.34
CA VAL A 176 -17.47 9.52 -2.48
C VAL A 176 -18.18 8.96 -1.26
N ALA A 177 -19.00 7.94 -1.48
CA ALA A 177 -19.64 7.18 -0.42
C ALA A 177 -18.72 6.04 0.05
N PRO A 178 -18.87 5.56 1.30
CA PRO A 178 -18.22 4.34 1.75
C PRO A 178 -18.61 3.17 0.83
N GLN A 179 -17.63 2.41 0.39
CA GLN A 179 -17.86 1.14 -0.28
C GLN A 179 -18.05 0.08 0.79
N ASN A 180 -19.23 -0.53 0.82
CA ASN A 180 -19.47 -1.72 1.62
C ASN A 180 -18.61 -2.87 1.08
N LYS A 181 -17.39 -3.01 1.59
CA LYS A 181 -16.75 -4.32 1.62
C LYS A 181 -17.42 -5.11 2.73
N ALA A 182 -18.58 -5.66 2.41
CA ALA A 182 -19.06 -6.82 3.12
C ALA A 182 -17.98 -7.90 2.93
N PHE A 183 -17.04 -8.00 3.86
CA PHE A 183 -16.47 -9.29 4.16
C PHE A 183 -17.66 -10.11 4.63
N GLU A 184 -18.26 -10.88 3.71
CA GLU A 184 -19.07 -12.01 4.09
C GLU A 184 -18.17 -12.92 4.94
N THR A 185 -18.16 -12.68 6.25
CA THR A 185 -18.07 -13.76 7.21
C THR A 185 -19.21 -14.70 6.85
N GLN A 186 -18.91 -15.72 6.03
CA GLN A 186 -19.77 -16.87 5.88
C GLN A 186 -19.91 -17.49 7.27
N ASN A 187 -20.99 -17.09 7.92
CA ASN A 187 -21.72 -17.72 9.01
C ASN A 187 -21.02 -18.94 9.64
N ALA A 188 -20.40 -18.71 10.79
CA ALA A 188 -20.51 -19.70 11.83
C ALA A 188 -21.94 -19.64 12.40
N VAL A 189 -22.53 -20.83 12.57
CA VAL A 189 -23.66 -21.20 13.45
C VAL A 189 -25.09 -20.97 12.92
N THR A 190 -25.71 -22.02 12.37
CA THR A 190 -26.85 -22.77 12.99
C THR A 190 -27.63 -23.61 11.95
N SER A 191 -27.39 -24.94 11.94
CA SER A 191 -28.39 -26.02 12.03
C SER A 191 -27.73 -27.37 11.70
#